data_AF-A0A3E3E282-F1
#
_entry.id   AF-A0A3E3E282-F1
#
_cell.length_a   1.000
_cell.length_b   1.000
_cell.length_c   1.000
_cell.angle_alpha   90.00
_cell.angle_beta   90.00
_cell.angle_gamma   90.00
#
_symmetry.space_group_name_H-M   'P 1'
#
loop_
_entity.id
_entity.type
_entity.pdbx_description
1 polymer ?
#
loop_
_entity_poly.entity_id
_entity_poly.type
_entity_poly.pdbx_seq_one_letter_code
_entity_poly.pdbx_strand_id
1 'polypeptide(L)' 'FNEDVKKSGVKRITVHGLRHSHASYLLSNPTISELLIADRLGHSVEMLRSTYAHIYEKSKKNLIDFIDEL' A
#
# COMPACT_ATOMS: atom_id res chain seq x y z
N PHE A 1 -1.47 22.10 6.34
CA PHE A 1 -2.00 20.87 5.71
C PHE A 1 -3.35 21.06 5.03
N ASN A 2 -4.47 21.27 5.75
CA ASN A 2 -5.80 21.39 5.10
C ASN A 2 -5.91 22.59 4.14
N GLU A 3 -5.30 23.72 4.50
CA GLU A 3 -5.23 24.89 3.62
C GLU A 3 -4.39 24.62 2.37
N ASP A 4 -3.27 23.91 2.51
CA ASP A 4 -2.39 23.53 1.40
C ASP A 4 -3.10 22.57 0.45
N VAL A 5 -3.81 21.57 0.99
CA VAL A 5 -4.66 20.64 0.23
C VAL A 5 -5.76 21.38 -0.55
N LYS A 6 -6.36 22.41 0.06
CA LYS A 6 -7.37 23.24 -0.61
C LYS A 6 -6.75 24.07 -1.74
N LYS A 7 -5.57 24.65 -1.52
CA LYS A 7 -4.83 25.42 -2.53
C LYS A 7 -4.33 24.57 -3.68
N SER A 8 -3.97 23.31 -3.45
CA SER A 8 -3.47 22.41 -4.48
C SER A 8 -4.56 21.84 -5.41
N GLY A 9 -5.85 22.09 -5.12
CA GLY A 9 -6.97 21.61 -5.95
C GLY A 9 -7.19 20.09 -5.90
N VAL A 10 -6.51 19.38 -5.00
CA VAL A 10 -6.68 17.93 -4.85
C VAL A 10 -7.87 17.61 -3.96
N LYS A 11 -8.40 16.39 -4.08
CA LYS A 11 -9.47 15.91 -3.19
C LYS A 11 -9.01 16.00 -1.72
N ARG A 12 -9.95 16.19 -0.80
CA ARG A 12 -9.66 16.22 0.64
C ARG A 12 -8.86 14.99 1.06
N ILE A 13 -7.70 15.21 1.67
CA ILE A 13 -6.82 14.15 2.18
C ILE A 13 -6.98 14.09 3.70
N THR A 14 -7.17 12.90 4.25
CA THR A 14 -7.15 12.66 5.70
C THR A 14 -5.82 12.06 6.12
N VAL A 15 -5.46 12.22 7.39
CA VAL A 15 -4.25 11.57 7.95
C VAL A 15 -4.32 10.05 7.81
N HIS A 16 -5.51 9.46 7.98
CA HIS A 16 -5.71 8.03 7.78
C HIS A 16 -5.56 7.62 6.30
N GLY A 17 -6.02 8.47 5.36
CA GLY A 17 -5.80 8.29 3.94
C GLY A 17 -4.31 8.27 3.59
N LEU A 18 -3.52 9.19 4.17
CA LEU A 18 -2.06 9.19 4.02
C LEU A 18 -1.43 7.91 4.59
N ARG A 19 -1.90 7.43 5.74
CA ARG A 19 -1.44 6.17 6.33
C ARG A 19 -1.68 4.99 5.38
N HIS A 20 -2.86 4.91 4.76
CA HIS A 20 -3.15 3.88 3.77
C HIS A 20 -2.26 4.00 2.53
N SER A 21 -2.11 5.21 1.97
CA SER A 21 -1.23 5.42 0.82
C SER A 21 0.22 5.03 1.13
N HIS A 22 0.71 5.35 2.33
CA HIS A 22 2.04 4.96 2.77
C HIS A 22 2.20 3.43 2.85
N ALA A 23 1.25 2.73 3.47
CA ALA A 23 1.26 1.28 3.56
C ALA A 23 1.20 0.62 2.17
N SER A 24 0.33 1.11 1.28
CA SER A 24 0.24 0.62 -0.10
C SER A 24 1.55 0.80 -0.87
N TYR A 25 2.20 1.94 -0.71
CA TYR A 25 3.50 2.21 -1.33
C TYR A 25 4.58 1.25 -0.82
N LEU A 26 4.68 1.05 0.50
CA LEU A 26 5.64 0.11 1.08
C LEU A 26 5.41 -1.32 0.58
N LEU A 27 4.16 -1.78 0.53
CA LEU A 27 3.80 -3.11 0.03
C LEU A 27 4.04 -3.30 -1.47
N SER A 28 4.04 -2.21 -2.24
CA SER A 28 4.37 -2.29 -3.68
C SER A 28 5.86 -2.48 -3.95
N ASN A 29 6.73 -2.34 -2.94
CA ASN A 29 8.16 -2.52 -3.07
C ASN A 29 8.57 -3.95 -2.67
N PRO A 30 8.97 -4.81 -3.63
CA PRO A 30 9.30 -6.21 -3.36
C PRO A 30 10.55 -6.40 -2.49
N THR A 31 11.37 -5.36 -2.32
CA THR A 31 12.60 -5.42 -1.51
C THR A 31 12.35 -5.26 -0.02
N ILE A 32 11.16 -4.80 0.38
CA ILE A 32 10.84 -4.53 1.78
C ILE A 32 10.09 -5.74 2.35
N SER A 33 10.57 -6.26 3.49
CA SER A 33 9.91 -7.35 4.19
C SER A 33 8.53 -6.93 4.72
N GLU A 34 7.51 -7.75 4.45
CA GLU A 34 6.15 -7.56 4.99
C GLU A 34 6.13 -7.51 6.53
N LEU A 35 7.02 -8.25 7.19
CA LEU A 35 7.13 -8.24 8.66
C LEU A 35 7.51 -6.86 9.18
N LEU A 36 8.46 -6.19 8.52
CA LEU A 36 8.89 -4.83 8.90
C LEU A 36 7.79 -3.80 8.63
N ILE A 37 7.03 -3.99 7.54
CA ILE A 37 5.88 -3.12 7.23
C ILE A 37 4.77 -3.31 8.28
N ALA A 38 4.49 -4.55 8.69
CA ALA A 38 3.50 -4.85 9.71
C ALA A 38 3.90 -4.24 11.06
N ASP A 39 5.15 -4.43 11.49
CA ASP A 39 5.70 -3.84 12.71
C ASP A 39 5.62 -2.30 12.68
N ARG A 40 6.02 -1.68 11.55
CA ARG A 40 5.92 -0.22 11.35
C ARG A 40 4.49 0.31 11.49
N LEU A 41 3.51 -0.48 11.08
CA LEU A 41 2.09 -0.12 11.13
C LEU A 41 1.43 -0.53 12.46
N GLY A 42 2.12 -1.28 13.33
CA GLY A 42 1.56 -1.84 14.55
C GLY A 42 0.52 -2.92 14.29
N HIS A 43 0.66 -3.65 13.19
CA HIS A 43 -0.25 -4.73 12.77
C HIS A 43 0.42 -6.09 12.91
N SER A 44 -0.39 -7.15 13.03
CA SER A 44 0.10 -8.48 12.65
C SER A 44 0.25 -8.58 11.13
N VAL A 45 1.11 -9.48 10.64
CA VAL A 45 1.26 -9.72 9.19
C VAL A 45 -0.06 -10.18 8.57
N GLU A 46 -0.85 -10.97 9.28
CA GLU A 46 -2.17 -11.40 8.84
C GLU A 46 -3.14 -10.21 8.67
N MET A 47 -3.18 -9.30 9.65
CA MET A 47 -4.00 -8.09 9.58
C MET A 47 -3.56 -7.18 8.42
N LEU A 48 -2.24 -7.04 8.21
CA LEU A 48 -1.69 -6.30 7.08
C LEU A 48 -2.18 -6.90 5.75
N ARG A 49 -2.00 -8.21 5.55
CA ARG A 49 -2.42 -8.92 4.33
C ARG A 49 -3.92 -8.81 4.09
N SER A 50 -4.74 -8.97 5.14
CA SER A 50 -6.19 -8.81 5.05
C SER A 50 -6.60 -7.39 4.65
N THR A 51 -5.99 -6.38 5.29
CA THR A 51 -6.30 -4.95 5.03
C THR A 51 -5.94 -4.53 3.60
N TYR A 52 -4.83 -5.05 3.06
CA TYR A 52 -4.28 -4.64 1.77
C TYR A 52 -4.32 -5.76 0.71
N ALA A 53 -5.24 -6.72 0.85
CA ALA A 53 -5.36 -7.89 -0.01
C ALA A 53 -5.37 -7.55 -1.52
N HIS A 54 -6.02 -6.44 -1.90
CA HIS A 54 -6.10 -5.97 -3.28
C HIS A 54 -4.73 -5.72 -3.94
N ILE A 55 -3.70 -5.38 -3.17
CA ILE A 55 -2.34 -5.18 -3.69
C ILE A 55 -1.71 -6.52 -4.07
N TYR A 56 -1.91 -7.55 -3.25
CA TYR A 56 -1.39 -8.89 -3.52
C TYR A 56 -2.06 -9.54 -4.72
N GLU A 57 -3.37 -9.32 -4.92
CA GLU A 57 -4.06 -9.76 -6.14
C GLU A 57 -3.45 -9.13 -7.40
N LYS A 58 -3.10 -7.84 -7.34
CA LYS A 58 -2.40 -7.16 -8.44
C LYS A 58 -1.02 -7.74 -8.68
N SER A 59 -0.23 -7.96 -7.62
CA SER A 59 1.10 -8.58 -7.72
C SER A 59 1.03 -10.00 -8.28
N LYS A 60 0.02 -10.78 -7.89
CA LYS A 60 -0.24 -12.13 -8.42
C LYS A 60 -0.55 -12.08 -9.91
N LYS A 61 -1.39 -11.13 -10.36
CA LYS A 61 -1.66 -10.94 -11.79
C LYS A 61 -0.37 -10.62 -12.56
N ASN A 62 0.42 -9.67 -12.07
CA ASN A 62 1.69 -9.32 -12.72
C ASN A 62 2.65 -10.52 -12.83
N LEU A 63 2.64 -11.41 -11.83
CA LEU A 63 3.43 -12.64 -11.85
C LEU A 63 2.93 -13.63 -12.91
N ILE A 64 1.61 -13.77 -13.07
CA ILE A 64 1.03 -14.61 -14.13
C ILE A 64 1.42 -14.06 -15.50
N ASP A 65 1.21 -12.76 -15.73
CA ASP A 65 1.55 -12.09 -16.99
C ASP A 65 3.05 -12.26 -17.31
N PHE A 66 3.93 -12.13 -16.30
CA PHE A 66 5.37 -12.36 -16.48
C PHE A 66 5.72 -13.81 -16.85
N ILE A 67 5.06 -14.79 -16.23
CA ILE A 67 5.30 -16.22 -16.53
C ILE A 67 4.81 -16.57 -17.94
N ASP A 68 3.69 -16.01 -18.37
CA ASP A 68 3.12 -16.25 -19.70
C ASP A 68 4.00 -15.67 -20.84
N GLU A 69 4.84 -14.68 -20.53
CA GLU A 69 5.80 -14.05 -21.46
C GLU A 69 7.21 -14.70 -21.47
N LEU A 70 7.48 -15.69 -20.60
CA LEU A 70 8.73 -16.46 -20.59
C LEU A 70 8.81 -17.49 -21.72
#